data_AF-A0A7J7TG73-F1
#
_entry.id   AF-A0A7J7TG73-F1
#
_cell.length_a   1.000
_cell.length_b   1.000
_cell.length_c   1.000
_cell.angle_alpha   90.00
_cell.angle_beta   90.00
_cell.angle_gamma   90.00
#
_symmetry.space_group_name_H-M   'P 1'
#
loop_
_entity.id
_entity.type
_entity.pdbx_description
1 polymer ?
#
loop_
_entity_poly.entity_id
_entity_poly.type
_entity_poly.pdbx_seq_one_letter_code
_entity_poly.pdbx_strand_id
1 'polypeptide(L)'
;MLLLLLGIIVLHVAVLVLLFVSTIVSQWLEGHGHATDLWQNCSISAGNVRHCFSSSTNEWLQSVQATMVLSIIFSVLSLFLFFCQLFTLTKGGRFYITGIFQILAESNSNHMCSYYFL
;
A
#
# COMPACT_ATOMS: atom_id res chain seq x y z
N MET A 1 14.81 -9.73 -11.54
CA MET A 1 14.73 -10.18 -10.13
C MET A 1 15.09 -9.03 -9.18
N LEU A 2 16.28 -8.42 -9.30
CA LEU A 2 16.67 -7.27 -8.47
C LEU A 2 15.79 -6.03 -8.68
N LEU A 3 15.43 -5.71 -9.94
CA LEU A 3 14.55 -4.56 -10.23
C LEU A 3 13.12 -4.74 -9.67
N LEU A 4 12.54 -5.93 -9.80
CA LEU A 4 11.24 -6.25 -9.21
C LEU A 4 11.31 -6.19 -7.68
N LEU A 5 12.38 -6.73 -7.09
CA LEU A 5 12.61 -6.71 -5.65
C LEU A 5 12.77 -5.28 -5.12
N LEU A 6 13.60 -4.46 -5.77
CA LEU A 6 13.79 -3.05 -5.46
C LEU A 6 12.46 -2.28 -5.58
N GLY A 7 11.69 -2.54 -6.63
CA GLY A 7 10.36 -1.96 -6.83
C GLY A 7 9.39 -2.29 -5.70
N ILE A 8 9.36 -3.55 -5.24
CA ILE A 8 8.48 -3.97 -4.12
C ILE A 8 8.88 -3.30 -2.81
N ILE A 9 10.19 -3.17 -2.52
CA ILE A 9 10.68 -2.45 -1.34
C ILE A 9 10.26 -0.98 -1.40
N VAL A 10 10.51 -0.31 -2.52
CA VAL A 10 10.15 1.11 -2.71
C VAL A 10 8.64 1.29 -2.58
N LEU A 11 7.85 0.40 -3.17
CA LEU A 11 6.39 0.41 -3.06
C LEU A 11 5.92 0.25 -1.61
N HIS A 12 6.51 -0.68 -0.83
CA HIS A 12 6.16 -0.86 0.59
C HIS A 12 6.47 0.37 1.42
N VAL A 13 7.66 0.96 1.23
CA VAL A 13 8.05 2.20 1.93
C VAL A 13 7.11 3.35 1.55
N ALA A 14 6.75 3.49 0.27
CA ALA A 14 5.80 4.50 -0.18
C ALA A 14 4.42 4.31 0.47
N VAL A 15 3.89 3.08 0.51
CA VAL A 15 2.61 2.77 1.16
C VAL A 15 2.65 3.07 2.66
N LEU A 16 3.76 2.75 3.34
CA LEU A 16 3.94 3.04 4.77
C LEU A 16 3.92 4.56 5.03
N VAL A 17 4.62 5.35 4.21
CA VAL A 17 4.61 6.81 4.30
C VAL A 17 3.22 7.38 4.04
N LEU A 18 2.53 6.92 2.99
CA LEU A 18 1.17 7.38 2.66
C LEU A 18 0.16 7.04 3.77
N LEU A 19 0.25 5.85 4.37
CA LEU A 19 -0.57 5.44 5.52
C LEU A 19 -0.31 6.34 6.74
N PHE A 20 0.96 6.64 7.03
CA PHE A 20 1.32 7.50 8.16
C PHE A 20 0.81 8.95 7.98
N VAL A 21 0.96 9.50 6.78
CA VAL A 21 0.42 10.83 6.46
C VAL A 21 -1.10 10.83 6.60
N SER A 22 -1.77 9.79 6.12
CA SER A 22 -3.23 9.64 6.24
C SER A 22 -3.69 9.53 7.70
N THR A 23 -2.94 8.86 8.59
CA THR A 23 -3.27 8.80 10.03
C THR A 23 -3.14 10.14 10.73
N ILE A 24 -2.18 10.97 10.34
CA ILE A 24 -1.91 12.25 11.00
C ILE A 24 -2.87 13.34 10.51
N VAL A 25 -3.05 13.44 9.19
CA VAL A 25 -3.93 14.42 8.57
C VAL A 25 -5.20 13.70 8.11
N SER A 26 -6.05 13.35 9.07
CA SER A 26 -7.31 12.66 8.83
C SER A 26 -8.47 13.65 8.76
N GLN A 27 -8.48 14.56 7.77
CA GLN A 27 -9.61 15.47 7.51
C GLN A 27 -10.60 14.81 6.54
N TRP A 28 -11.58 14.06 7.06
CA TRP A 28 -12.46 13.20 6.24
C TRP A 28 -13.71 13.91 5.72
N LEU A 29 -14.30 14.84 6.49
CA LEU A 29 -15.38 15.71 6.01
C LEU A 29 -15.19 17.14 6.53
N GLU A 30 -15.07 18.07 5.59
CA GLU A 30 -15.05 19.50 5.82
C GLU A 30 -16.44 20.06 5.44
N GLY A 31 -17.22 20.50 6.43
CA GLY A 31 -18.51 21.15 6.25
C GLY A 31 -18.50 22.59 6.79
N HIS A 32 -19.40 23.46 6.32
CA HIS A 32 -19.51 24.86 6.76
C HIS A 32 -19.67 24.96 8.30
N GLY A 33 -18.57 25.14 9.02
CA GLY A 33 -18.53 25.26 10.49
C GLY A 33 -18.24 23.95 11.27
N HIS A 34 -18.02 22.84 10.56
CA HIS A 34 -17.75 21.52 11.15
C HIS A 34 -16.53 20.88 10.49
N ALA A 35 -15.47 20.65 11.26
CA ALA A 35 -14.34 19.84 10.85
C ALA A 35 -14.45 18.50 11.57
N THR A 36 -14.73 17.43 10.82
CA THR A 36 -14.77 16.08 11.40
C THR A 36 -13.49 15.36 11.01
N ASP A 37 -12.61 15.18 11.99
CA ASP A 37 -11.50 14.25 11.90
C ASP A 37 -11.97 12.84 12.24
N LEU A 38 -11.22 11.83 11.78
CA LEU A 38 -11.51 10.42 12.06
C LEU A 38 -11.61 10.13 13.57
N TRP A 39 -10.83 10.85 14.38
CA TRP A 39 -10.72 10.67 15.83
C TRP A 39 -11.49 11.70 16.65
N GLN A 40 -11.70 12.90 16.09
CA GLN A 40 -12.25 14.05 16.82
C GLN A 40 -13.22 14.82 15.91
N ASN A 41 -14.38 15.17 16.44
CA ASN A 41 -15.36 16.00 15.76
C ASN A 41 -15.36 17.38 16.43
N CYS A 42 -14.89 18.39 15.71
CA CYS A 42 -14.84 19.76 16.19
C CYS A 42 -15.91 20.61 15.49
N SER A 43 -16.83 21.18 16.28
CA SER A 43 -17.83 22.14 15.80
C SER A 43 -17.55 23.55 16.31
N ILE A 44 -17.81 24.54 15.47
CA ILE A 44 -17.75 25.96 15.85
C ILE A 44 -19.15 26.39 16.28
N SER A 45 -19.34 26.66 17.57
CA SER A 45 -20.62 27.18 18.07
C SER A 45 -20.72 28.70 17.87
N ALA A 46 -21.96 29.22 17.89
CA ALA A 46 -22.27 30.65 17.75
C ALA A 46 -21.60 31.48 18.86
N GLY A 47 -20.39 31.95 18.59
CA GLY A 47 -19.51 32.62 19.56
C GLY A 47 -18.00 32.41 19.37
N ASN A 48 -17.56 31.73 18.29
CA ASN A 48 -16.16 31.36 18.03
C ASN A 48 -15.56 30.37 19.04
N VAL A 49 -16.38 29.74 19.89
CA VAL A 49 -15.92 28.68 20.79
C VAL A 49 -15.88 27.37 20.02
N ARG A 50 -14.69 26.77 19.95
CA ARG A 50 -14.41 25.52 19.25
C ARG A 50 -14.61 24.36 20.24
N HIS A 51 -15.67 23.58 20.04
CA HIS A 51 -15.93 22.40 20.86
C HIS A 51 -15.49 21.15 20.11
N CYS A 52 -14.48 20.46 20.64
CA CYS A 52 -14.01 19.18 20.10
C CYS A 52 -14.49 18.05 20.99
N PHE A 53 -15.28 17.14 20.41
CA PHE A 53 -15.73 15.92 21.05
C PHE A 53 -15.10 14.72 20.35
N SER A 54 -14.90 13.61 21.07
CA SER A 54 -14.58 12.34 20.41
C SER A 54 -15.70 12.02 19.44
N SER A 55 -15.37 11.71 18.18
CA SER A 55 -16.37 11.41 17.14
C SER A 55 -17.29 10.30 17.68
N SER A 56 -18.60 10.56 17.79
CA SER A 56 -19.53 9.60 18.39
C SER A 56 -19.52 8.30 17.61
N THR A 57 -19.69 7.20 18.34
CA THR A 57 -19.72 5.77 17.97
C THR A 57 -20.49 5.42 16.69
N ASN A 58 -20.01 5.85 15.53
CA ASN A 58 -20.52 5.36 14.25
C ASN A 58 -19.78 4.06 13.97
N GLU A 59 -20.50 2.93 13.98
CA GLU A 59 -19.95 1.58 13.76
C GLU A 59 -19.10 1.48 12.47
N TRP A 60 -19.46 2.26 11.45
CA TRP A 60 -18.72 2.33 10.20
C TRP A 60 -17.34 2.99 10.38
N LEU A 61 -17.25 4.09 11.15
CA LEU A 61 -15.99 4.80 11.44
C LEU A 61 -15.07 3.92 12.29
N GLN A 62 -15.63 3.20 13.27
CA GLN A 62 -14.87 2.27 14.11
C GLN A 62 -14.24 1.15 13.28
N SER A 63 -14.98 0.62 12.30
CA SER A 63 -14.49 -0.40 11.39
C SER A 63 -13.33 0.14 10.53
N VAL A 64 -13.48 1.34 9.96
CA VAL A 64 -12.43 2.00 9.17
C VAL A 64 -11.17 2.20 10.00
N GLN A 65 -11.30 2.68 11.23
CA GLN A 65 -10.17 2.89 12.15
C GLN A 65 -9.44 1.57 12.46
N ALA A 66 -10.18 0.47 12.70
CA ALA A 66 -9.59 -0.85 12.91
C ALA A 66 -8.85 -1.35 11.65
N THR A 67 -9.43 -1.18 10.46
CA THR A 67 -8.76 -1.56 9.21
C THR A 67 -7.50 -0.76 8.93
N MET A 68 -7.45 0.51 9.34
CA MET A 68 -6.28 1.37 9.21
C MET A 68 -5.11 0.83 10.03
N VAL A 69 -5.34 0.49 11.30
CA VAL A 69 -4.31 -0.13 12.16
C VAL A 69 -3.88 -1.49 11.62
N LEU A 70 -4.84 -2.31 11.17
CA LEU A 70 -4.55 -3.63 10.61
C LEU A 70 -3.69 -3.54 9.34
N SER A 71 -3.92 -2.54 8.48
CA SER A 71 -3.12 -2.32 7.27
C SER A 71 -1.66 -1.97 7.58
N ILE A 72 -1.40 -1.21 8.66
CA ILE A 72 -0.05 -0.91 9.14
C ILE A 72 0.65 -2.18 9.62
N ILE A 73 -0.04 -3.01 10.41
CA ILE A 73 0.50 -4.29 10.90
C ILE A 73 0.85 -5.21 9.74
N PHE A 74 -0.05 -5.40 8.77
CA PHE A 74 0.22 -6.23 7.61
C PHE A 74 1.35 -5.67 6.74
N SER A 75 1.48 -4.35 6.61
CA SER A 75 2.60 -3.72 5.90
C SER A 75 3.95 -4.04 6.57
N VAL A 76 4.05 -3.93 7.90
CA VAL A 76 5.26 -4.26 8.67
C VAL A 76 5.59 -5.75 8.59
N LEU A 77 4.60 -6.63 8.73
CA LEU A 77 4.77 -8.08 8.58
C LEU A 77 5.26 -8.44 7.18
N SER A 78 4.71 -7.83 6.14
CA SER A 78 5.15 -8.03 4.75
C SER A 78 6.62 -7.63 4.57
N LEU A 79 7.03 -6.47 5.10
CA LEU A 79 8.43 -6.03 5.05
C LEU A 79 9.37 -7.02 5.77
N PHE A 80 8.97 -7.51 6.95
CA PHE A 80 9.75 -8.50 7.71
C PHE A 80 9.90 -9.82 6.95
N LEU A 81 8.80 -10.37 6.43
CA LEU A 81 8.83 -11.59 5.60
C LEU A 81 9.70 -11.40 4.36
N PHE A 82 9.69 -10.21 3.77
CA PHE A 82 10.53 -9.86 2.63
C PHE A 82 12.03 -9.87 2.98
N PHE A 83 12.41 -9.34 4.14
CA PHE A 83 13.79 -9.46 4.66
C PHE A 83 14.18 -10.91 4.92
N CYS A 84 13.31 -11.69 5.55
CA CYS A 84 13.54 -13.12 5.76
C CYS A 84 13.73 -13.86 4.42
N GLN A 85 12.92 -13.53 3.41
CA GLN A 85 13.06 -14.07 2.06
C GLN A 85 14.38 -13.65 1.42
N LEU A 86 14.83 -12.40 1.57
CA LEU A 86 16.11 -11.92 1.03
C LEU A 86 17.31 -12.71 1.56
N PHE A 87 17.35 -12.99 2.87
CA PHE A 87 18.41 -13.81 3.47
C PHE A 87 18.27 -15.30 3.14
N THR A 88 17.03 -15.78 2.95
CA THR A 88 16.75 -17.17 2.55
C THR A 88 17.04 -17.41 1.06
N LEU A 89 16.88 -16.39 0.21
CA LEU A 89 17.09 -16.42 -1.24
C LEU A 89 18.57 -16.35 -1.66
N THR A 90 19.52 -16.29 -0.70
CA THR A 90 20.95 -16.48 -1.01
C THR A 90 21.25 -17.87 -1.60
N LYS A 91 20.32 -18.83 -1.51
CA LYS A 91 20.29 -20.06 -2.34
C LYS A 91 19.50 -19.85 -3.64
N GLY A 92 19.84 -18.80 -4.39
CA GLY A 92 19.15 -18.33 -5.59
C GLY A 92 19.39 -19.22 -6.83
N GLY A 93 18.63 -20.31 -6.98
CA GLY A 93 18.90 -21.28 -8.06
C GLY A 93 17.76 -21.67 -8.99
N ARG A 94 16.51 -21.22 -8.79
CA ARG A 94 15.38 -21.87 -9.52
C ARG A 94 14.48 -20.95 -10.35
N PHE A 95 14.45 -19.64 -10.08
CA PHE A 95 13.53 -18.71 -10.78
C PHE A 95 14.21 -17.87 -11.87
N TYR A 96 15.54 -17.86 -11.94
CA TYR A 96 16.27 -17.19 -13.03
C TYR A 96 16.28 -18.05 -14.29
N ILE A 97 16.39 -19.37 -14.12
CA ILE A 97 16.40 -20.34 -15.22
C ILE A 97 15.05 -20.34 -15.97
N THR A 98 13.93 -20.34 -15.24
CA THR A 98 12.60 -20.27 -15.86
C THR A 98 12.37 -18.97 -16.63
N GLY A 99 12.84 -17.83 -16.09
CA GLY A 99 12.76 -16.53 -16.77
C GLY A 99 13.59 -16.43 -18.05
N ILE A 100 14.81 -16.98 -18.06
CA ILE A 100 15.65 -17.03 -19.28
C ILE A 100 14.99 -17.91 -20.35
N PHE A 101 14.45 -19.07 -19.97
CA PHE A 101 13.74 -19.93 -20.93
C PHE A 101 12.49 -19.27 -21.51
N GLN A 102 11.76 -18.46 -20.73
CA GLN A 102 10.59 -17.73 -21.22
C GLN A 102 10.97 -16.66 -22.27
N ILE A 103 12.06 -15.93 -22.06
CA ILE A 103 12.56 -14.91 -23.00
C ILE A 103 13.16 -15.55 -24.27
N LEU A 104 13.85 -16.70 -24.13
CA LEU A 104 14.34 -17.44 -25.30
C LEU A 104 13.20 -18.03 -26.15
N ALA A 105 12.09 -18.45 -25.53
CA ALA A 105 10.89 -18.91 -26.24
C ALA A 105 10.22 -17.77 -27.03
N GLU A 106 10.15 -16.58 -26.45
CA GLU A 106 9.65 -15.37 -27.13
C GLU A 106 10.56 -14.98 -28.32
N SER A 107 11.87 -14.94 -28.12
CA SER A 107 12.82 -14.54 -29.18
C SER A 107 12.77 -15.47 -30.40
N ASN A 108 12.61 -16.78 -30.20
CA ASN A 108 12.44 -17.76 -31.30
C ASN A 108 11.08 -17.69 -32.01
N SER A 109 10.10 -16.99 -31.46
CA SER A 109 8.79 -16.80 -32.09
C SER A 109 8.84 -15.78 -33.25
N ASN A 110 9.88 -14.94 -33.31
CA ASN A 110 10.12 -14.06 -34.47
C ASN A 110 10.50 -14.84 -35.74
N HIS A 111 10.97 -16.09 -35.61
CA HIS A 111 11.24 -16.96 -36.74
C HIS A 111 10.01 -17.80 -37.15
N MET A 112 8.90 -17.77 -36.39
CA MET A 112 7.63 -18.41 -36.80
C MET A 112 6.63 -17.42 -37.41
N CYS A 113 6.79 -16.11 -37.15
CA CYS A 113 5.96 -15.08 -37.78
C CYS A 113 6.36 -14.77 -39.24
N SER A 114 7.57 -15.20 -39.67
CA SER A 114 8.03 -15.02 -41.05
C SER A 114 7.60 -16.14 -42.02
N TYR A 115 7.09 -17.27 -41.54
CA TYR A 115 6.61 -18.39 -42.40
C TYR A 115 5.09 -18.42 -42.60
N TYR A 116 4.33 -17.51 -41.97
CA TYR A 116 2.88 -17.37 -42.17
C TYR A 116 2.49 -16.17 -43.07
N PHE A 117 3.48 -15.45 -43.62
CA PHE A 117 3.27 -14.34 -44.55
C PHE A 117 4.07 -14.51 -45.87
N LEU A 118 4.13 -15.75 -46.37
CA LEU A 118 4.51 -16.11 -47.74
C LEU A 118 3.44 -17.05 -48.30
#